data_AF-A0A4Q0IYI9-F1
#
_entry.id   AF-A0A4Q0IYI9-F1
#
_cell.length_a   1.000
_cell.length_b   1.000
_cell.length_c   1.000
_cell.angle_alpha   90.00
_cell.angle_beta   90.00
_cell.angle_gamma   90.00
#
_symmetry.space_group_name_H-M   'P 1'
#
loop_
_entity.id
_entity.type
_entity.pdbx_description
1 polymer ?
#
loop_
_entity_poly.entity_id
_entity_poly.type
_entity_poly.pdbx_seq_one_letter_code
_entity_poly.pdbx_strand_id
1 'polypeptide(L)'
;MTAGISMTATTTVTDHITLILTKKTSYKIPDINIKTSRQMQARQLRYDDILIDIINEEYSILPLLSRFSIPLGLGNETIGDVCSRNGIDVKALLLILNYIRTGIIDSDTISVVSPLEVVKFLKNSHDYFISYKFTHIRKNLISALDLEPNATNSLILNFFDTFVKKVKEHFLYEERTVFPYISALVEDKDTNYRIETFQQHHEEVVGALAELKNIILRYYRTTVPNLMYDVLVDIYNCEEDLISHSDIENNLLIPMVYDLEKKSGK
;
A
#
# COMPACT_ATOMS: atom_id res chain seq x y z
N MET A 1 -49.88 36.41 23.38
CA MET A 1 -48.69 36.69 22.55
C MET A 1 -47.54 35.84 23.07
N THR A 2 -47.29 34.69 22.45
CA THR A 2 -46.11 33.86 22.71
C THR A 2 -45.57 33.50 21.34
N ALA A 3 -44.50 34.21 20.94
CA ALA A 3 -43.81 34.01 19.68
C ALA A 3 -43.08 32.67 19.71
N GLY A 4 -43.33 31.84 18.69
CA GLY A 4 -42.59 30.61 18.46
C GLY A 4 -41.19 30.93 17.95
N ILE A 5 -40.20 30.20 18.47
CA ILE A 5 -38.89 30.10 17.86
C ILE A 5 -38.85 28.77 17.13
N SER A 6 -39.00 28.86 15.81
CA SER A 6 -38.65 27.79 14.87
C SER A 6 -37.13 27.73 14.78
N MET A 7 -36.53 26.59 15.17
CA MET A 7 -35.15 26.25 14.81
C MET A 7 -35.19 25.13 13.79
N THR A 8 -35.25 25.49 12.51
CA THR A 8 -34.91 24.60 11.40
C THR A 8 -33.43 24.79 11.07
N ALA A 9 -32.58 23.91 11.56
CA ALA A 9 -31.20 23.76 11.10
C ALA A 9 -31.01 22.32 10.60
N THR A 10 -31.63 21.99 9.48
CA THR A 10 -31.31 20.78 8.72
C THR A 10 -30.13 21.08 7.81
N THR A 11 -28.92 21.09 8.37
CA THR A 11 -27.71 20.97 7.57
C THR A 11 -27.65 19.53 7.09
N THR A 12 -27.73 19.31 5.78
CA THR A 12 -27.76 17.94 5.25
C THR A 12 -26.38 17.30 5.39
N VAL A 13 -26.32 15.98 5.55
CA VAL A 13 -25.04 15.23 5.61
C VAL A 13 -24.16 15.55 4.40
N THR A 14 -24.77 15.80 3.24
CA THR A 14 -24.13 16.28 2.02
C THR A 14 -23.39 17.60 2.20
N ASP A 15 -23.97 18.56 2.94
CA ASP A 15 -23.35 19.87 3.22
C ASP A 15 -22.14 19.71 4.13
N HIS A 16 -22.23 18.82 5.13
CA HIS A 16 -21.11 18.53 6.03
C HIS A 16 -19.94 17.87 5.31
N ILE A 17 -20.19 16.92 4.40
CA ILE A 17 -19.10 16.25 3.68
C ILE A 17 -18.52 17.15 2.58
N THR A 18 -19.35 17.97 1.92
CA THR A 18 -18.86 19.00 0.98
C THR A 18 -17.97 20.02 1.69
N LEU A 19 -18.29 20.37 2.94
CA LEU A 19 -17.47 21.25 3.78
C LEU A 19 -16.14 20.60 4.19
N ILE A 20 -16.12 19.28 4.45
CA ILE A 20 -14.89 18.52 4.74
C ILE A 20 -13.99 18.50 3.50
N LEU A 21 -14.55 18.26 2.31
CA LEU A 21 -13.79 18.24 1.06
C LEU A 21 -13.24 19.61 0.64
N THR A 22 -13.91 20.71 1.03
CA THR A 22 -13.52 22.08 0.67
C THR A 22 -12.62 22.75 1.71
N LYS A 23 -12.58 22.24 2.94
CA LYS A 23 -11.65 22.69 3.97
C LYS A 23 -10.41 21.78 3.97
N LYS A 24 -9.24 22.36 3.67
CA LYS A 24 -7.91 21.81 4.00
C LYS A 24 -7.69 21.69 5.52
N THR A 25 -8.62 21.12 6.26
CA THR A 25 -8.38 20.77 7.66
C THR A 25 -7.65 19.44 7.65
N SER A 26 -6.32 19.52 7.70
CA SER A 26 -5.46 18.42 8.11
C SER A 26 -5.89 18.00 9.52
N TYR A 27 -6.85 17.09 9.60
CA TYR A 27 -7.06 16.32 10.81
C TYR A 27 -5.86 15.39 10.86
N LYS A 28 -4.84 15.75 11.65
CA LYS A 28 -3.81 14.80 12.04
C LYS A 28 -4.53 13.68 12.80
N ILE A 29 -4.83 12.60 12.09
CA ILE A 29 -5.01 11.31 12.72
C ILE A 29 -3.70 11.12 13.50
N PRO A 30 -3.75 10.89 14.83
CA PRO A 30 -2.54 10.58 15.55
C PRO A 30 -1.84 9.46 14.79
N ASP A 31 -0.52 9.58 14.57
CA ASP A 31 0.29 8.46 14.09
C ASP A 31 0.05 7.33 15.06
N ILE A 32 -0.94 6.49 14.77
CA ILE A 32 -1.05 5.21 15.42
C ILE A 32 0.07 4.45 14.73
N ASN A 33 1.24 4.55 15.34
CA ASN A 33 2.32 3.63 15.11
C ASN A 33 1.80 2.26 15.60
N ILE A 34 0.91 1.64 14.82
CA ILE A 34 0.49 0.25 14.95
C ILE A 34 1.61 -0.60 14.35
N LYS A 35 2.86 -0.33 14.70
CA LYS A 35 3.83 -1.41 14.82
C LYS A 35 3.41 -2.19 16.04
N THR A 36 2.46 -3.11 15.84
CA THR A 36 1.94 -3.99 16.88
C THR A 36 3.11 -4.67 17.58
N SER A 37 2.98 -4.92 18.88
CA SER A 37 3.94 -5.73 19.65
C SER A 37 4.25 -7.10 19.01
N ARG A 38 3.43 -7.57 18.07
CA ARG A 38 3.64 -8.74 17.22
C ARG A 38 4.79 -8.60 16.22
N GLN A 39 4.95 -7.46 15.53
CA GLN A 39 6.02 -7.30 14.53
C GLN A 39 7.42 -7.39 15.17
N MET A 40 7.59 -6.84 16.37
CA MET A 40 8.87 -6.90 17.10
C MET A 40 9.21 -8.29 17.67
N GLN A 41 8.29 -9.27 17.63
CA GLN A 41 8.51 -10.64 18.09
C GLN A 41 8.66 -11.65 16.96
N ALA A 42 8.47 -11.24 15.70
CA ALA A 42 8.61 -12.13 14.56
C ALA A 42 10.08 -12.57 14.41
N ARG A 43 10.32 -13.89 14.35
CA ARG A 43 11.64 -14.43 14.02
C ARG A 43 12.01 -14.08 12.58
N GLN A 44 13.29 -13.86 12.29
CA GLN A 44 13.75 -13.78 10.91
C GLN A 44 13.56 -15.12 10.19
N LEU A 45 13.09 -15.02 8.95
CA LEU A 45 12.99 -16.11 8.00
C LEU A 45 14.37 -16.45 7.44
N ARG A 46 14.56 -17.72 7.15
CA ARG A 46 15.78 -18.33 6.63
C ARG A 46 15.46 -19.13 5.38
N TYR A 47 16.50 -19.42 4.59
CA TYR A 47 16.37 -20.13 3.32
C TYR A 47 15.76 -21.54 3.46
N ASP A 48 15.94 -22.19 4.62
CA ASP A 48 15.51 -23.55 4.93
C ASP A 48 14.17 -23.62 5.68
N ASP A 49 13.53 -22.48 5.94
CA ASP A 49 12.20 -22.47 6.52
C ASP A 49 11.16 -22.96 5.49
N ILE A 50 10.22 -23.79 5.94
CA ILE A 50 9.14 -24.32 5.10
C ILE A 50 8.09 -23.23 4.88
N LEU A 51 7.77 -22.91 3.62
CA LEU A 51 6.94 -21.75 3.32
C LEU A 51 5.50 -21.88 3.84
N ILE A 52 4.94 -23.10 3.84
CA ILE A 52 3.58 -23.34 4.35
C ILE A 52 3.48 -23.11 5.86
N ASP A 53 4.54 -23.45 6.61
CA ASP A 53 4.57 -23.25 8.06
C ASP A 53 4.57 -21.76 8.39
N ILE A 54 5.33 -20.96 7.63
CA ILE A 54 5.34 -19.49 7.79
C ILE A 54 3.96 -18.90 7.49
N ILE A 55 3.28 -19.35 6.43
CA ILE A 55 1.92 -18.87 6.10
C ILE A 55 0.93 -19.23 7.21
N ASN A 56 1.07 -20.42 7.81
CA ASN A 56 0.21 -20.85 8.92
C ASN A 56 0.46 -20.04 10.20
N GLU A 57 1.71 -19.63 10.45
CA GLU A 57 2.06 -18.72 11.55
C GLU A 57 1.57 -17.29 11.28
N GLU A 58 1.67 -16.83 10.04
CA GLU A 58 1.43 -15.44 9.65
C GLU A 58 0.83 -15.32 8.25
N TYR A 59 -0.48 -15.51 8.14
CA TYR A 59 -1.19 -15.48 6.85
C TYR A 59 -1.17 -14.12 6.15
N SER A 60 -0.83 -13.04 6.87
CA SER A 60 -0.70 -11.68 6.30
C SER A 60 0.40 -11.58 5.24
N ILE A 61 1.31 -12.56 5.13
CA ILE A 61 2.32 -12.57 4.07
C ILE A 61 1.79 -13.01 2.69
N LEU A 62 0.60 -13.62 2.62
CA LEU A 62 0.06 -14.17 1.37
C LEU A 62 0.04 -13.16 0.21
N PRO A 63 -0.39 -11.89 0.41
CA PRO A 63 -0.34 -10.89 -0.65
C PRO A 63 1.08 -10.59 -1.13
N LEU A 64 2.08 -10.65 -0.24
CA LEU A 64 3.49 -10.48 -0.57
C LEU A 64 4.01 -11.61 -1.45
N LEU A 65 3.64 -12.86 -1.15
CA LEU A 65 4.03 -14.02 -1.96
C LEU A 65 3.49 -13.90 -3.39
N SER A 66 2.27 -13.38 -3.55
CA SER A 66 1.71 -13.08 -4.88
C SER A 66 2.55 -12.07 -5.66
N ARG A 67 3.16 -11.08 -5.00
CA ARG A 67 4.00 -10.04 -5.64
C ARG A 67 5.37 -10.57 -6.04
N PHE A 68 5.84 -11.62 -5.38
CA PHE A 68 6.97 -12.41 -5.85
C PHE A 68 6.61 -13.39 -6.98
N SER A 69 5.33 -13.43 -7.41
CA SER A 69 4.81 -14.39 -8.38
C SER A 69 5.00 -15.85 -7.94
N ILE A 70 4.96 -16.11 -6.63
CA ILE A 70 5.02 -17.46 -6.09
C ILE A 70 3.68 -18.16 -6.33
N PRO A 71 3.65 -19.26 -7.10
CA PRO A 71 2.40 -19.99 -7.36
C PRO A 71 1.96 -20.78 -6.13
N LEU A 72 0.65 -21.01 -6.03
CA LEU A 72 0.08 -21.96 -5.07
C LEU A 72 0.51 -23.40 -5.39
N GLY A 73 0.27 -24.31 -4.43
CA GLY A 73 0.74 -25.69 -4.51
C GLY A 73 2.17 -25.86 -4.01
N LEU A 74 2.46 -25.29 -2.83
CA LEU A 74 3.79 -25.20 -2.23
C LEU A 74 4.32 -26.53 -1.66
N GLY A 75 3.44 -27.50 -1.38
CA GLY A 75 3.84 -28.72 -0.68
C GLY A 75 4.58 -28.42 0.63
N ASN A 76 5.67 -29.13 0.88
CA ASN A 76 6.59 -28.91 2.01
C ASN A 76 7.92 -28.29 1.55
N GLU A 77 7.89 -27.48 0.49
CA GLU A 77 9.07 -26.81 -0.05
C GLU A 77 9.59 -25.73 0.92
N THR A 78 10.91 -25.62 1.01
CA THR A 78 11.56 -24.50 1.71
C THR A 78 11.46 -23.22 0.90
N ILE A 79 11.71 -22.07 1.53
CA ILE A 79 11.85 -20.79 0.82
C ILE A 79 12.88 -20.91 -0.32
N GLY A 80 14.02 -21.57 -0.09
CA GLY A 80 15.06 -21.80 -1.08
C GLY A 80 14.56 -22.58 -2.30
N ASP A 81 13.84 -23.67 -2.05
CA ASP A 81 13.27 -24.52 -3.12
C ASP A 81 12.27 -23.72 -3.97
N VAL A 82 11.35 -23.00 -3.32
CA VAL A 82 10.36 -22.15 -3.99
C VAL A 82 11.04 -21.06 -4.81
N CYS A 83 12.04 -20.39 -4.26
CA CYS A 83 12.76 -19.34 -4.99
C CYS A 83 13.49 -19.91 -6.22
N SER A 84 14.19 -21.03 -6.04
CA SER A 84 14.97 -21.68 -7.11
C SER A 84 14.10 -22.07 -8.29
N ARG A 85 12.95 -22.72 -8.06
CA ARG A 85 12.07 -23.18 -9.15
C ARG A 85 11.33 -22.06 -9.88
N ASN A 86 11.18 -20.89 -9.25
CA ASN A 86 10.45 -19.75 -9.82
C ASN A 86 11.37 -18.62 -10.34
N GLY A 87 12.69 -18.78 -10.24
CA GLY A 87 13.64 -17.74 -10.65
C GLY A 87 13.50 -16.46 -9.82
N ILE A 88 13.29 -16.61 -8.51
CA ILE A 88 13.22 -15.51 -7.54
C ILE A 88 14.57 -15.43 -6.83
N ASP A 89 15.12 -14.23 -6.68
CA ASP A 89 16.28 -14.02 -5.82
C ASP A 89 15.89 -14.23 -4.35
N VAL A 90 16.41 -15.30 -3.76
CA VAL A 90 16.08 -15.69 -2.38
C VAL A 90 16.49 -14.64 -1.36
N LYS A 91 17.58 -13.91 -1.60
CA LYS A 91 18.06 -12.87 -0.68
C LYS A 91 17.14 -11.65 -0.74
N ALA A 92 16.67 -11.26 -1.92
CA ALA A 92 15.70 -10.20 -2.09
C ALA A 92 14.36 -10.54 -1.40
N LEU A 93 13.88 -11.78 -1.57
CA LEU A 93 12.67 -12.23 -0.88
C LEU A 93 12.85 -12.19 0.64
N LEU A 94 13.94 -12.74 1.16
CA LEU A 94 14.20 -12.73 2.60
C LEU A 94 14.35 -11.31 3.15
N LEU A 95 15.04 -10.41 2.42
CA LEU A 95 15.19 -9.00 2.80
C LEU A 95 13.81 -8.33 2.96
N ILE A 96 12.95 -8.43 1.94
CA ILE A 96 11.65 -7.77 1.92
C ILE A 96 10.70 -8.40 2.96
N LEU A 97 10.59 -9.73 3.01
CA LEU A 97 9.70 -10.39 3.97
C LEU A 97 10.15 -10.15 5.41
N ASN A 98 11.44 -10.25 5.71
CA ASN A 98 11.93 -9.97 7.05
C ASN A 98 11.73 -8.50 7.43
N TYR A 99 12.01 -7.57 6.50
CA TYR A 99 11.78 -6.16 6.76
C TYR A 99 10.32 -5.85 7.09
N ILE A 100 9.35 -6.36 6.31
CA ILE A 100 7.92 -6.13 6.61
C ILE A 100 7.52 -6.76 7.94
N ARG A 101 8.00 -7.98 8.22
CA ARG A 101 7.59 -8.72 9.42
C ARG A 101 8.20 -8.17 10.70
N THR A 102 9.47 -7.76 10.66
CA THR A 102 10.23 -7.40 11.87
C THR A 102 10.54 -5.91 11.95
N GLY A 103 10.43 -5.17 10.85
CA GLY A 103 10.91 -3.79 10.73
C GLY A 103 12.43 -3.64 10.77
N ILE A 104 13.18 -4.75 10.70
CA ILE A 104 14.65 -4.77 10.81
C ILE A 104 15.24 -4.97 9.42
N ILE A 105 16.15 -4.07 9.04
CA ILE A 105 16.95 -4.20 7.83
C ILE A 105 18.22 -4.95 8.19
N ASP A 106 18.43 -6.10 7.55
CA ASP A 106 19.69 -6.82 7.64
C ASP A 106 20.75 -6.13 6.78
N SER A 107 21.75 -5.52 7.42
CA SER A 107 22.84 -4.79 6.76
C SER A 107 23.66 -5.68 5.83
N ASP A 108 23.81 -6.97 6.17
CA ASP A 108 24.60 -7.89 5.36
C ASP A 108 23.84 -8.23 4.08
N THR A 109 22.52 -8.47 4.18
CA THR A 109 21.66 -8.79 3.05
C THR A 109 21.40 -7.58 2.14
N ILE A 110 21.11 -6.39 2.68
CA ILE A 110 20.81 -5.19 1.86
C ILE A 110 22.00 -4.80 0.96
N SER A 111 23.23 -5.06 1.41
CA SER A 111 24.44 -4.71 0.66
C SER A 111 24.70 -5.59 -0.58
N VAL A 112 24.10 -6.78 -0.64
CA VAL A 112 24.33 -7.77 -1.71
C VAL A 112 23.13 -7.97 -2.63
N VAL A 113 21.94 -7.53 -2.22
CA VAL A 113 20.73 -7.58 -3.05
C VAL A 113 20.79 -6.46 -4.10
N SER A 114 20.48 -6.79 -5.35
CA SER A 114 20.35 -5.78 -6.40
C SER A 114 19.09 -4.94 -6.17
N PRO A 115 19.13 -3.60 -6.28
CA PRO A 115 17.92 -2.78 -6.22
C PRO A 115 16.94 -3.11 -7.36
N LEU A 116 17.38 -3.76 -8.44
CA LEU A 116 16.49 -4.22 -9.50
C LEU A 116 15.52 -5.32 -9.03
N GLU A 117 15.91 -6.14 -8.05
CA GLU A 117 14.99 -7.14 -7.47
C GLU A 117 13.90 -6.47 -6.63
N VAL A 118 14.26 -5.40 -5.90
CA VAL A 118 13.27 -4.57 -5.17
C VAL A 118 12.34 -3.85 -6.14
N VAL A 119 12.88 -3.27 -7.23
CA VAL A 119 12.07 -2.67 -8.31
C VAL A 119 11.13 -3.69 -8.93
N LYS A 120 11.57 -4.93 -9.16
CA LYS A 120 10.72 -6.01 -9.70
C LYS A 120 9.55 -6.30 -8.75
N PHE A 121 9.81 -6.40 -7.45
CA PHE A 121 8.77 -6.57 -6.45
C PHE A 121 7.77 -5.40 -6.42
N LEU A 122 8.26 -4.15 -6.44
CA LEU A 122 7.41 -2.96 -6.44
C LEU A 122 6.55 -2.87 -7.71
N LYS A 123 7.11 -3.12 -8.89
CA LYS A 123 6.34 -3.20 -10.16
C LYS A 123 5.24 -4.25 -10.12
N ASN A 124 5.52 -5.44 -9.59
CA ASN A 124 4.51 -6.48 -9.41
C ASN A 124 3.43 -6.06 -8.40
N SER A 125 3.80 -5.26 -7.39
CA SER A 125 2.86 -4.66 -6.45
C SER A 125 1.96 -3.63 -7.12
N HIS A 126 2.49 -2.81 -8.04
CA HIS A 126 1.69 -1.87 -8.81
C HIS A 126 0.63 -2.59 -9.65
N ASP A 127 1.01 -3.64 -10.38
CA ASP A 127 0.07 -4.44 -11.15
C ASP A 127 -1.01 -5.05 -10.23
N TYR A 128 -0.63 -5.62 -9.09
CA TYR A 128 -1.58 -6.13 -8.10
C TYR A 128 -2.60 -5.07 -7.66
N PHE A 129 -2.15 -3.86 -7.31
CA PHE A 129 -3.05 -2.79 -6.90
C PHE A 129 -3.98 -2.35 -8.02
N ILE A 130 -3.42 -2.06 -9.20
CA ILE A 130 -4.16 -1.48 -10.33
C ILE A 130 -5.09 -2.50 -10.98
N SER A 131 -4.58 -3.68 -11.30
CA SER A 131 -5.28 -4.68 -12.09
C SER A 131 -6.25 -5.50 -11.25
N TYR A 132 -5.98 -5.66 -9.95
CA TYR A 132 -6.80 -6.49 -9.06
C TYR A 132 -7.41 -5.70 -7.89
N LYS A 133 -6.61 -5.23 -6.92
CA LYS A 133 -7.14 -4.81 -5.60
C LYS A 133 -8.08 -3.61 -5.70
N PHE A 134 -7.73 -2.57 -6.46
CA PHE A 134 -8.60 -1.40 -6.63
C PHE A 134 -9.89 -1.73 -7.37
N THR A 135 -9.82 -2.58 -8.40
CA THR A 135 -10.99 -3.06 -9.13
C THR A 135 -11.91 -3.89 -8.23
N HIS A 136 -11.33 -4.75 -7.38
CA HIS A 136 -12.05 -5.56 -6.40
C HIS A 136 -12.79 -4.69 -5.39
N ILE A 137 -12.09 -3.76 -4.73
CA ILE A 137 -12.67 -2.83 -3.76
C ILE A 137 -13.79 -2.03 -4.42
N ARG A 138 -13.54 -1.47 -5.61
CA ARG A 138 -14.53 -0.65 -6.30
C ARG A 138 -15.82 -1.42 -6.60
N LYS A 139 -15.69 -2.67 -7.06
CA LYS A 139 -16.84 -3.53 -7.34
C LYS A 139 -17.64 -3.83 -6.07
N ASN A 140 -16.95 -4.21 -4.99
CA ASN A 140 -17.60 -4.51 -3.71
C ASN A 140 -18.25 -3.25 -3.13
N LEU A 141 -17.61 -2.10 -3.27
CA LEU A 141 -18.13 -0.81 -2.83
C LEU A 141 -19.44 -0.49 -3.56
N ILE A 142 -19.52 -0.65 -4.89
CA ILE A 142 -20.79 -0.50 -5.63
C ILE A 142 -21.88 -1.42 -5.07
N SER A 143 -21.54 -2.69 -4.77
CA SER A 143 -22.49 -3.67 -4.23
C SER A 143 -22.94 -3.36 -2.78
N ALA A 144 -22.13 -2.62 -2.02
CA ALA A 144 -22.42 -2.26 -0.62
C ALA A 144 -23.19 -0.95 -0.46
N LEU A 145 -23.25 -0.12 -1.51
CA LEU A 145 -24.03 1.11 -1.53
C LEU A 145 -25.52 0.82 -1.78
N ASP A 146 -26.40 1.64 -1.20
CA ASP A 146 -27.85 1.51 -1.39
C ASP A 146 -28.24 1.64 -2.87
N LEU A 147 -29.25 0.86 -3.29
CA LEU A 147 -29.74 0.82 -4.67
C LEU A 147 -30.28 2.15 -5.17
N GLU A 148 -30.95 2.90 -4.29
CA GLU A 148 -31.46 4.24 -4.59
C GLU A 148 -30.28 5.23 -4.61
N PRO A 149 -29.98 5.85 -5.77
CA PRO A 149 -28.88 6.79 -5.87
C PRO A 149 -29.11 7.98 -4.94
N ASN A 150 -28.17 8.21 -4.01
CA ASN A 150 -28.15 9.40 -3.18
C ASN A 150 -26.80 10.11 -3.29
N ALA A 151 -26.76 11.39 -2.88
CA ALA A 151 -25.56 12.21 -3.00
C ALA A 151 -24.36 11.61 -2.25
N THR A 152 -24.58 10.90 -1.15
CA THR A 152 -23.54 10.24 -0.37
C THR A 152 -22.93 9.04 -1.10
N ASN A 153 -23.72 8.26 -1.85
CA ASN A 153 -23.21 7.16 -2.70
C ASN A 153 -22.22 7.70 -3.75
N SER A 154 -22.63 8.72 -4.50
CA SER A 154 -21.80 9.32 -5.56
C SER A 154 -20.52 9.92 -4.99
N LEU A 155 -20.61 10.55 -3.82
CA LEU A 155 -19.48 11.13 -3.12
C LEU A 155 -18.46 10.06 -2.70
N ILE A 156 -18.90 8.94 -2.09
CA ILE A 156 -18.04 7.83 -1.69
C ILE A 156 -17.31 7.23 -2.90
N LEU A 157 -18.03 6.99 -4.01
CA LEU A 157 -17.43 6.47 -5.24
C LEU A 157 -16.42 7.45 -5.86
N ASN A 158 -16.78 8.72 -5.97
CA ASN A 158 -15.90 9.76 -6.51
C ASN A 158 -14.64 9.92 -5.66
N PHE A 159 -14.76 9.81 -4.34
CA PHE A 159 -13.62 9.84 -3.44
C PHE A 159 -12.67 8.68 -3.74
N PHE A 160 -13.20 7.44 -3.79
CA PHE A 160 -12.39 6.25 -4.08
C PHE A 160 -11.73 6.33 -5.46
N ASP A 161 -12.47 6.75 -6.50
CA ASP A 161 -11.93 6.90 -7.85
C ASP A 161 -10.83 7.96 -7.93
N THR A 162 -10.98 9.06 -7.19
CA THR A 162 -9.96 10.11 -7.10
C THR A 162 -8.70 9.60 -6.42
N PHE A 163 -8.85 8.82 -5.35
CA PHE A 163 -7.72 8.15 -4.68
C PHE A 163 -6.98 7.22 -5.65
N VAL A 164 -7.71 6.31 -6.33
CA VAL A 164 -7.12 5.38 -7.31
C VAL A 164 -6.38 6.11 -8.43
N LYS A 165 -6.95 7.23 -8.92
CA LYS A 165 -6.29 8.06 -9.93
C LYS A 165 -4.95 8.61 -9.45
N LYS A 166 -4.88 9.13 -8.23
CA LYS A 166 -3.63 9.66 -7.65
C LYS A 166 -2.56 8.58 -7.49
N VAL A 167 -2.93 7.40 -6.98
CA VAL A 167 -2.00 6.26 -6.88
C VAL A 167 -1.48 5.85 -8.27
N LYS A 168 -2.36 5.79 -9.28
CA LYS A 168 -1.95 5.48 -10.66
C LYS A 168 -0.97 6.49 -11.23
N GLU A 169 -1.17 7.78 -10.99
CA GLU A 169 -0.26 8.83 -11.44
C GLU A 169 1.12 8.71 -10.77
N HIS A 170 1.16 8.36 -9.48
CA HIS A 170 2.38 8.10 -8.72
C HIS A 170 3.14 6.87 -9.26
N PHE A 171 2.49 5.71 -9.38
CA PHE A 171 3.12 4.51 -9.95
C PHE A 171 3.62 4.74 -11.38
N LEU A 172 2.88 5.51 -12.18
CA LEU A 172 3.29 5.84 -13.55
C LEU A 172 4.57 6.70 -13.56
N TYR A 173 4.74 7.61 -12.61
CA TYR A 173 5.96 8.39 -12.47
C TYR A 173 7.16 7.50 -12.16
N GLU A 174 7.00 6.58 -11.20
CA GLU A 174 8.04 5.61 -10.84
C GLU A 174 8.44 4.74 -12.02
N GLU A 175 7.46 4.14 -12.71
CA GLU A 175 7.71 3.24 -13.82
C GLU A 175 8.32 3.92 -15.05
N ARG A 176 8.02 5.21 -15.27
CA ARG A 176 8.55 5.96 -16.43
C ARG A 176 9.83 6.72 -16.14
N THR A 177 10.13 6.99 -14.86
CA THR A 177 11.23 7.88 -14.47
C THR A 177 12.18 7.19 -13.50
N VAL A 178 11.68 6.79 -12.33
CA VAL A 178 12.51 6.31 -11.22
C VAL A 178 13.09 4.92 -11.52
N PHE A 179 12.28 3.95 -11.91
CA PHE A 179 12.75 2.59 -12.18
C PHE A 179 13.69 2.50 -13.41
N PRO A 180 13.43 3.21 -14.53
CA PRO A 180 14.39 3.31 -15.62
C PRO A 180 15.69 3.98 -15.19
N TYR A 181 15.62 5.01 -14.33
CA TYR A 181 16.81 5.65 -13.76
C TYR A 181 17.66 4.65 -12.96
N ILE A 182 17.04 3.89 -12.06
CA ILE A 182 17.73 2.87 -11.25
C ILE A 182 18.38 1.82 -12.15
N SER A 183 17.68 1.40 -13.21
CA SER A 183 18.22 0.47 -14.20
C SER A 183 19.45 1.03 -14.91
N ALA A 184 19.40 2.30 -15.33
CA ALA A 184 20.54 2.98 -15.95
C ALA A 184 21.74 3.11 -14.99
N LEU A 185 21.48 3.40 -13.71
CA LEU A 185 22.51 3.53 -12.69
C LEU A 185 23.23 2.19 -12.42
N VAL A 186 22.48 1.08 -12.38
CA VAL A 186 23.06 -0.28 -12.25
C VAL A 186 23.89 -0.67 -13.48
N GLU A 187 23.56 -0.14 -14.66
CA GLU A 187 24.30 -0.34 -15.90
C GLU A 187 25.45 0.68 -16.12
N ASP A 188 25.81 1.46 -15.09
CA ASP A 188 26.83 2.53 -15.13
C ASP A 188 26.61 3.56 -16.26
N LYS A 189 25.34 3.80 -16.63
CA LYS A 189 24.97 4.81 -17.63
C LYS A 189 24.84 6.18 -17.00
N ASP A 190 25.29 7.20 -17.72
CA ASP A 190 25.13 8.58 -17.29
C ASP A 190 23.65 9.01 -17.32
N THR A 191 23.23 9.76 -16.31
CA THR A 191 21.85 10.22 -16.13
C THR A 191 21.85 11.54 -15.37
N ASN A 192 20.88 12.42 -15.64
CA ASN A 192 20.73 13.70 -14.91
C ASN A 192 19.73 13.62 -13.74
N TYR A 193 19.15 12.45 -13.48
CA TYR A 193 18.19 12.25 -12.40
C TYR A 193 18.93 11.86 -11.11
N ARG A 194 18.36 12.22 -9.95
CA ARG A 194 18.84 11.82 -8.61
C ARG A 194 17.67 11.30 -7.80
N ILE A 195 17.90 10.26 -6.99
CA ILE A 195 16.86 9.64 -6.17
C ILE A 195 16.28 10.62 -5.13
N GLU A 196 17.06 11.62 -4.73
CA GLU A 196 16.60 12.72 -3.87
C GLU A 196 15.37 13.44 -4.46
N THR A 197 15.29 13.57 -5.79
CA THR A 197 14.11 14.15 -6.46
C THR A 197 12.86 13.31 -6.20
N PHE A 198 12.97 11.98 -6.20
CA PHE A 198 11.86 11.10 -5.86
C PHE A 198 11.49 11.25 -4.37
N GLN A 199 12.48 11.21 -3.48
CA GLN A 199 12.25 11.29 -2.03
C GLN A 199 11.54 12.59 -1.62
N GLN A 200 11.89 13.73 -2.22
CA GLN A 200 11.28 15.03 -1.90
C GLN A 200 9.81 15.13 -2.36
N HIS A 201 9.39 14.33 -3.35
CA HIS A 201 8.05 14.36 -3.93
C HIS A 201 7.21 13.11 -3.60
N HIS A 202 7.73 12.22 -2.74
CA HIS A 202 7.02 11.03 -2.27
C HIS A 202 5.89 11.45 -1.32
N GLU A 203 4.82 11.99 -1.89
CA GLU A 203 3.64 12.46 -1.17
C GLU A 203 2.85 11.26 -0.63
N GLU A 204 2.40 11.35 0.63
CA GLU A 204 1.56 10.33 1.28
C GLU A 204 0.21 10.17 0.56
N VAL A 205 0.15 9.32 -0.46
CA VAL A 205 -1.12 8.94 -1.12
C VAL A 205 -2.02 8.15 -0.15
N VAL A 206 -1.43 7.58 0.90
CA VAL A 206 -2.06 6.74 1.93
C VAL A 206 -3.15 7.49 2.72
N GLY A 207 -2.94 8.77 3.06
CA GLY A 207 -3.83 9.50 3.98
C GLY A 207 -5.28 9.64 3.51
N ALA A 208 -5.53 9.52 2.20
CA ALA A 208 -6.86 9.62 1.62
C ALA A 208 -7.80 8.46 2.03
N LEU A 209 -7.29 7.23 2.18
CA LEU A 209 -8.14 6.09 2.56
C LEU A 209 -8.66 6.23 3.99
N ALA A 210 -7.90 6.85 4.88
CA ALA A 210 -8.32 7.09 6.25
C ALA A 210 -9.54 8.02 6.33
N GLU A 211 -9.60 9.05 5.48
CA GLU A 211 -10.75 9.94 5.35
C GLU A 211 -11.97 9.19 4.80
N LEU A 212 -11.81 8.39 3.74
CA LEU A 212 -12.89 7.59 3.16
C LEU A 212 -13.52 6.66 4.20
N LYS A 213 -12.69 5.92 4.94
CA LYS A 213 -13.15 5.03 6.02
C LYS A 213 -13.93 5.80 7.08
N ASN A 214 -13.45 6.98 7.48
CA ASN A 214 -14.10 7.83 8.46
C ASN A 214 -15.49 8.30 7.98
N ILE A 215 -15.60 8.70 6.70
CA ILE A 215 -16.87 9.09 6.08
C ILE A 215 -17.88 7.94 6.16
N ILE A 216 -17.47 6.74 5.74
CA ILE A 216 -18.33 5.55 5.72
C ILE A 216 -18.77 5.21 7.15
N LEU A 217 -17.82 5.07 8.08
CA LEU A 217 -18.08 4.63 9.46
C LEU A 217 -18.97 5.60 10.25
N ARG A 218 -18.83 6.91 10.04
CA ARG A 218 -19.57 7.92 10.83
C ARG A 218 -20.91 8.31 10.22
N TYR A 219 -21.00 8.33 8.89
CA TYR A 219 -22.09 9.03 8.21
C TYR A 219 -22.87 8.15 7.24
N TYR A 220 -22.35 6.99 6.83
CA TYR A 220 -23.04 6.14 5.87
C TYR A 220 -23.94 5.10 6.56
N ARG A 221 -25.17 4.97 6.07
CA ARG A 221 -26.11 3.92 6.46
C ARG A 221 -26.45 3.13 5.21
N THR A 222 -26.61 1.82 5.34
CA THR A 222 -26.91 0.92 4.23
C THR A 222 -27.88 -0.17 4.68
N THR A 223 -28.67 -0.66 3.74
CA THR A 223 -29.53 -1.85 3.90
C THR A 223 -28.76 -3.17 3.82
N VAL A 224 -27.49 -3.15 3.39
CA VAL A 224 -26.62 -4.32 3.22
C VAL A 224 -25.33 -4.21 4.06
N PRO A 225 -25.43 -4.12 5.40
CA PRO A 225 -24.29 -3.78 6.26
C PRO A 225 -23.11 -4.75 6.16
N ASN A 226 -23.35 -6.06 5.97
CA ASN A 226 -22.25 -7.04 5.85
C ASN A 226 -21.36 -6.76 4.64
N LEU A 227 -21.93 -6.38 3.49
CA LEU A 227 -21.14 -6.02 2.31
C LEU A 227 -20.29 -4.77 2.58
N MET A 228 -20.82 -3.80 3.32
CA MET A 228 -20.06 -2.60 3.68
C MET A 228 -18.94 -2.91 4.68
N TYR A 229 -19.16 -3.83 5.62
CA TYR A 229 -18.09 -4.31 6.50
C TYR A 229 -16.97 -5.02 5.73
N ASP A 230 -17.31 -5.87 4.75
CA ASP A 230 -16.31 -6.52 3.89
C ASP A 230 -15.49 -5.48 3.11
N VAL A 231 -16.16 -4.47 2.53
CA VAL A 231 -15.50 -3.34 1.84
C VAL A 231 -14.58 -2.56 2.77
N LEU A 232 -15.01 -2.28 4.00
CA LEU A 232 -14.18 -1.57 4.96
C LEU A 232 -12.93 -2.38 5.30
N VAL A 233 -13.05 -3.69 5.57
CA VAL A 233 -11.89 -4.58 5.80
C VAL A 233 -10.96 -4.55 4.59
N ASP A 234 -11.52 -4.61 3.38
CA ASP A 234 -10.75 -4.53 2.14
C ASP A 234 -9.96 -3.21 2.01
N ILE A 235 -10.57 -2.08 2.39
CA ILE A 235 -9.91 -0.76 2.39
C ILE A 235 -8.83 -0.67 3.47
N TYR A 236 -9.07 -1.19 4.69
CA TYR A 236 -8.05 -1.25 5.74
C TYR A 236 -6.83 -2.05 5.28
N ASN A 237 -7.05 -3.26 4.76
CA ASN A 237 -5.98 -4.09 4.23
C ASN A 237 -5.23 -3.40 3.07
N CYS A 238 -5.95 -2.69 2.20
CA CYS A 238 -5.33 -1.95 1.09
C CYS A 238 -4.45 -0.79 1.58
N GLU A 239 -4.87 -0.09 2.63
CA GLU A 239 -4.11 1.00 3.23
C GLU A 239 -2.81 0.49 3.88
N GLU A 240 -2.89 -0.57 4.70
CA GLU A 240 -1.72 -1.18 5.33
C GLU A 240 -0.70 -1.69 4.29
N ASP A 241 -1.20 -2.20 3.18
CA ASP A 241 -0.39 -2.74 2.10
C ASP A 241 0.31 -1.63 1.28
N LEU A 242 -0.37 -0.50 1.07
CA LEU A 242 0.25 0.70 0.47
C LEU A 242 1.28 1.34 1.41
N ILE A 243 1.02 1.35 2.72
CA ILE A 243 2.02 1.77 3.73
C ILE A 243 3.26 0.87 3.63
N SER A 244 3.06 -0.45 3.56
CA SER A 244 4.17 -1.40 3.45
C SER A 244 4.96 -1.21 2.14
N HIS A 245 4.28 -0.90 1.04
CA HIS A 245 4.92 -0.54 -0.24
C HIS A 245 5.79 0.72 -0.09
N SER A 246 5.23 1.81 0.46
CA SER A 246 5.98 3.04 0.74
C SER A 246 7.14 2.83 1.71
N ASP A 247 6.99 1.94 2.70
CA ASP A 247 8.05 1.59 3.64
C ASP A 247 9.21 0.88 2.94
N ILE A 248 8.94 -0.01 1.97
CA ILE A 248 9.99 -0.65 1.15
C ILE A 248 10.73 0.39 0.31
N GLU A 249 10.01 1.33 -0.29
CA GLU A 249 10.64 2.39 -1.10
C GLU A 249 11.56 3.25 -0.26
N ASN A 250 11.05 3.78 0.85
CA ASN A 250 11.75 4.73 1.70
C ASN A 250 12.92 4.11 2.47
N ASN A 251 12.78 2.87 2.90
CA ASN A 251 13.75 2.25 3.82
C ASN A 251 14.63 1.19 3.16
N LEU A 252 14.28 0.67 1.98
CA LEU A 252 15.12 -0.25 1.22
C LEU A 252 15.58 0.37 -0.09
N LEU A 253 14.66 0.69 -1.00
CA LEU A 253 15.03 1.08 -2.37
C LEU A 253 15.85 2.37 -2.41
N ILE A 254 15.35 3.44 -1.78
CA ILE A 254 16.01 4.75 -1.78
C ILE A 254 17.42 4.66 -1.19
N PRO A 255 17.64 4.07 0.01
CA PRO A 255 18.99 3.84 0.54
C PRO A 255 19.92 3.05 -0.39
N MET A 256 19.42 1.98 -1.01
CA MET A 256 20.21 1.18 -1.96
C MET A 256 20.66 2.01 -3.18
N VAL A 257 19.78 2.88 -3.67
CA VAL A 257 20.09 3.76 -4.81
C VAL A 257 21.06 4.87 -4.41
N TYR A 258 20.94 5.44 -3.22
CA TYR A 258 21.93 6.39 -2.69
C TYR A 258 23.35 5.79 -2.63
N ASP A 259 23.47 4.54 -2.19
CA ASP A 259 24.75 3.84 -2.16
C ASP A 259 25.32 3.61 -3.58
N LEU A 260 24.45 3.37 -4.57
CA LEU A 260 24.87 3.29 -5.97
C LEU A 260 25.32 4.65 -6.51
N GLU A 261 24.55 5.72 -6.28
CA GLU A 261 24.90 7.07 -6.71
C GLU A 261 26.28 7.48 -6.19
N LYS A 262 26.54 7.22 -4.90
CA LYS A 262 27.83 7.50 -4.26
C LYS A 262 28.99 6.73 -4.89
N LYS A 263 28.77 5.45 -5.27
CA LYS A 263 29.78 4.62 -5.95
C LYS A 263 30.07 5.11 -7.36
N SER A 264 29.06 5.62 -8.06
CA SER A 264 29.17 6.20 -9.40
C SER A 264 29.64 7.67 -9.41
N GLY A 265 29.92 8.26 -8.23
CA GLY A 265 30.42 9.63 -8.10
C GLY A 265 29.37 10.73 -8.30
N LYS A 266 28.08 10.42 -8.05
CA LYS A 266 26.95 11.36 -8.05
C LYS A 266 26.51 11.80 -6.65
#